data_AF-B5YM40-F1
#
_entry.id   AF-B5YM40-F1
#
_cell.length_a   1.000
_cell.length_b   1.000
_cell.length_c   1.000
_cell.angle_alpha   90.00
_cell.angle_beta   90.00
_cell.angle_gamma   90.00
#
_symmetry.space_group_name_H-M   'P 1'
#
loop_
_entity.id
_entity.type
_entity.pdbx_description
1 polymer ?
#
loop_
_entity_poly.entity_id
_entity_poly.type
_entity_poly.pdbx_seq_one_letter_code
_entity_poly.pdbx_strand_id
1 'polypeptide(L)'
;MTDETSKLMKKQDDVVINTNNSNEFGTQSTAFRIFYNLITFIQAISIPIFLAGQTMGIYFYEWTVKHGLQESQQEIGRTLVQVNRAFCASDTILYIPLLISSTYGLLRAKRWSLICTAASAGIHSYWAMTVAFMFVFLADNDIEEYTYPRPVQVWCFVCFYLVYGIAVMMFLYQYWSILVVSSGGE
;
A
#
# COMPACT_ATOMS: atom_id res chain seq x y z
N MET A 1 -5.33 1.28 -54.18
CA MET A 1 -5.37 2.22 -53.03
C MET A 1 -4.08 3.00 -53.08
N THR A 2 -4.13 4.32 -53.33
CA THR A 2 -2.94 5.16 -53.50
C THR A 2 -2.31 5.46 -52.13
N ASP A 3 -0.98 5.62 -52.11
CA ASP A 3 -0.15 5.80 -50.90
C ASP A 3 -0.61 7.00 -50.03
N GLU A 4 -1.25 8.01 -50.63
CA GLU A 4 -1.84 9.14 -49.90
C GLU A 4 -3.09 8.77 -49.10
N THR A 5 -3.94 7.86 -49.58
CA THR A 5 -5.16 7.45 -48.86
C THR A 5 -4.79 6.67 -47.59
N SER A 6 -3.72 5.88 -47.65
CA SER A 6 -3.18 5.16 -46.49
C SER A 6 -2.60 6.11 -45.45
N LYS A 7 -1.87 7.16 -45.86
CA LYS A 7 -1.31 8.16 -44.96
C LYS A 7 -2.39 9.00 -44.27
N LEU A 8 -3.47 9.33 -44.99
CA LEU A 8 -4.59 10.08 -44.42
C LEU A 8 -5.39 9.25 -43.41
N MET A 9 -5.64 7.96 -43.70
CA MET A 9 -6.29 7.06 -42.74
C MET A 9 -5.45 6.88 -41.48
N LYS A 10 -4.14 6.65 -41.63
CA LYS A 10 -3.24 6.51 -40.49
C LYS A 10 -3.17 7.78 -39.63
N LYS A 11 -3.10 8.95 -40.26
CA LYS A 11 -3.13 10.24 -39.56
C LYS A 11 -4.46 10.48 -38.83
N GLN A 12 -5.58 10.05 -39.41
CA GLN A 12 -6.89 10.17 -38.79
C GLN A 12 -7.05 9.20 -37.61
N ASP A 13 -6.57 7.96 -37.73
CA ASP A 13 -6.54 6.99 -36.65
C ASP A 13 -5.63 7.47 -35.50
N ASP A 14 -4.44 7.98 -35.82
CA ASP A 14 -3.50 8.53 -34.83
C ASP A 14 -4.08 9.75 -34.08
N VAL A 15 -4.86 10.60 -34.77
CA VAL A 15 -5.56 11.75 -34.16
C VAL A 15 -6.70 11.28 -33.27
N VAL A 16 -7.49 10.28 -33.69
CA VAL A 16 -8.60 9.71 -32.89
C VAL A 16 -8.06 9.00 -31.64
N ILE A 17 -6.96 8.27 -31.75
CA ILE A 17 -6.30 7.61 -30.62
C ILE A 17 -5.75 8.65 -29.63
N ASN A 18 -5.10 9.71 -30.11
CA ASN A 18 -4.57 10.76 -29.23
C ASN A 18 -5.66 11.60 -28.56
N THR A 19 -6.78 11.88 -29.24
CA THR A 19 -7.90 12.65 -28.66
C THR A 19 -8.69 11.85 -27.63
N ASN A 20 -8.76 10.52 -27.75
CA ASN A 20 -9.34 9.67 -26.70
C ASN A 20 -8.41 9.57 -25.47
N ASN A 21 -7.10 9.42 -25.69
CA ASN A 21 -6.14 9.27 -24.58
C ASN A 21 -5.99 10.53 -23.70
N SER A 22 -6.08 11.75 -24.27
CA SER A 22 -5.97 12.99 -23.47
C SER A 22 -7.26 13.34 -22.71
N ASN A 23 -8.41 12.83 -23.14
CA ASN A 23 -9.71 13.12 -22.53
C ASN A 23 -10.09 12.15 -21.43
N GLU A 24 -9.58 10.91 -21.42
CA GLU A 24 -10.01 9.87 -20.48
C GLU A 24 -9.66 10.15 -19.01
N PHE A 25 -8.57 10.89 -18.70
CA PHE A 25 -8.33 11.35 -17.33
C PHE A 25 -9.23 12.56 -16.97
N GLY A 26 -9.54 13.39 -17.97
CA GLY A 26 -10.43 14.55 -17.88
C GLY A 26 -11.87 14.21 -17.53
N THR A 27 -12.37 13.08 -18.01
CA THR A 27 -13.76 12.60 -17.86
C THR A 27 -13.98 11.60 -16.72
N GLN A 28 -12.97 11.34 -15.88
CA GLN A 28 -13.17 10.48 -14.70
C GLN A 28 -14.10 11.14 -13.68
N SER A 29 -14.97 10.33 -13.07
CA SER A 29 -15.87 10.82 -12.03
C SER A 29 -15.09 11.45 -10.88
N THR A 30 -15.67 12.46 -10.24
CA THR A 30 -15.07 13.12 -9.06
C THR A 30 -14.69 12.08 -7.98
N ALA A 31 -15.50 11.04 -7.82
CA ALA A 31 -15.24 9.95 -6.88
C ALA A 31 -13.94 9.18 -7.19
N PHE A 32 -13.67 8.88 -8.47
CA PHE A 32 -12.42 8.23 -8.88
C PHE A 32 -11.19 9.06 -8.48
N ARG A 33 -11.21 10.37 -8.78
CA ARG A 33 -10.10 11.27 -8.48
C ARG A 33 -9.86 11.41 -6.98
N ILE A 34 -10.95 11.52 -6.21
CA ILE A 34 -10.87 11.57 -4.74
C ILE A 34 -10.22 10.30 -4.22
N PHE A 35 -10.66 9.12 -4.68
CA PHE A 35 -10.13 7.85 -4.17
C PHE A 35 -8.67 7.63 -4.57
N TYR A 36 -8.30 7.93 -5.82
CA TYR A 36 -6.91 7.88 -6.29
C TYR A 36 -5.98 8.76 -5.44
N ASN A 37 -6.40 9.99 -5.17
CA ASN A 37 -5.63 10.92 -4.35
C ASN A 37 -5.57 10.47 -2.88
N LEU A 38 -6.66 9.89 -2.35
CA LEU A 38 -6.69 9.33 -1.00
C LEU A 38 -5.70 8.17 -0.86
N ILE A 39 -5.65 7.25 -1.82
CA ILE A 39 -4.66 6.16 -1.85
C ILE A 39 -3.25 6.73 -1.82
N THR A 40 -2.97 7.68 -2.72
CA THR A 40 -1.64 8.29 -2.84
C THR A 40 -1.23 8.99 -1.54
N PHE A 41 -2.16 9.71 -0.91
CA PHE A 41 -1.95 10.40 0.35
C PHE A 41 -1.66 9.41 1.50
N ILE A 42 -2.48 8.37 1.65
CA ILE A 42 -2.31 7.35 2.70
C ILE A 42 -0.97 6.65 2.53
N GLN A 43 -0.58 6.25 1.32
CA GLN A 43 0.74 5.64 1.11
C GLN A 43 1.89 6.61 1.44
N ALA A 44 1.77 7.87 1.01
CA ALA A 44 2.79 8.89 1.27
C ALA A 44 3.01 9.14 2.77
N ILE A 45 1.94 9.21 3.57
CA ILE A 45 2.04 9.40 5.03
C ILE A 45 2.46 8.12 5.75
N SER A 46 2.11 6.95 5.22
CA SER A 46 2.55 5.66 5.77
C SER A 46 4.07 5.51 5.71
N ILE A 47 4.75 6.00 4.67
CA ILE A 47 6.23 5.87 4.52
C ILE A 47 7.01 6.36 5.76
N PRO A 48 6.88 7.63 6.21
CA PRO A 48 7.62 8.09 7.39
C PRO A 48 7.21 7.35 8.68
N ILE A 49 5.95 6.93 8.79
CA ILE A 49 5.48 6.14 9.94
C ILE A 49 6.16 4.77 9.96
N PHE A 50 6.23 4.06 8.82
CA PHE A 50 6.90 2.77 8.72
C PHE A 50 8.42 2.88 8.90
N LEU A 51 9.05 3.95 8.42
CA LEU A 51 10.47 4.21 8.70
C LEU A 51 10.70 4.38 10.22
N ALA A 52 9.84 5.16 10.89
CA ALA A 52 9.93 5.36 12.34
C ALA A 52 9.60 4.10 13.14
N GLY A 53 8.63 3.29 12.74
CA GLY A 53 8.20 2.11 13.50
C GLY A 53 9.00 0.85 13.18
N GLN A 54 9.27 0.59 11.91
CA GLN A 54 9.93 -0.63 11.44
C GLN A 54 11.44 -0.44 11.34
N THR A 55 11.93 0.53 10.58
CA THR A 55 13.39 0.69 10.40
C THR A 55 14.09 1.04 11.71
N MET A 56 13.52 1.95 12.50
CA MET A 56 14.07 2.22 13.84
C MET A 56 13.86 1.04 14.80
N GLY A 57 12.81 0.22 14.63
CA GLY A 57 12.57 -0.96 15.46
C GLY A 57 13.71 -2.00 15.38
N ILE A 58 14.44 -2.04 14.26
CA ILE A 58 15.60 -2.93 14.09
C ILE A 58 16.75 -2.51 15.02
N TYR A 59 17.10 -1.22 15.02
CA TYR A 59 18.31 -0.72 15.67
C TYR A 59 18.05 -0.11 17.06
N PHE A 60 16.87 0.49 17.25
CA PHE A 60 16.48 1.32 18.38
C PHE A 60 15.11 0.91 18.93
N TYR A 61 14.91 -0.39 19.17
CA TYR A 61 13.62 -0.95 19.61
C TYR A 61 13.05 -0.27 20.88
N GLU A 62 13.89 0.01 21.88
CA GLU A 62 13.46 0.71 23.10
C GLU A 62 12.95 2.13 22.81
N TRP A 63 13.53 2.80 21.81
CA TRP A 63 13.04 4.11 21.36
C TRP A 63 11.67 3.96 20.70
N THR A 64 11.46 2.95 19.85
CA THR A 64 10.15 2.71 19.21
C THR A 64 9.08 2.34 20.23
N VAL A 65 9.42 1.55 21.26
CA VAL A 65 8.53 1.23 22.38
C VAL A 65 8.13 2.50 23.15
N LYS A 66 9.10 3.35 23.49
CA LYS A 66 8.85 4.61 24.20
C LYS A 66 7.89 5.55 23.46
N HIS A 67 7.88 5.50 22.12
CA HIS A 67 7.00 6.33 21.29
C HIS A 67 5.71 5.61 20.87
N GLY A 68 5.43 4.42 21.41
CA GLY A 68 4.21 3.66 21.13
C GLY A 68 4.15 3.06 19.72
N LEU A 69 5.31 2.83 19.10
CA LEU A 69 5.41 2.26 17.74
C LEU A 69 5.68 0.74 17.74
N GLN A 70 6.09 0.18 18.87
CA GLN A 70 6.37 -1.25 19.07
C GLN A 70 5.99 -1.63 20.51
N GLU A 71 5.79 -2.91 20.76
CA GLU A 71 5.44 -3.46 22.08
C GLU A 71 6.69 -3.79 22.90
N SER A 72 6.61 -3.58 24.21
CA SER A 72 7.73 -3.83 25.12
C SER A 72 7.94 -5.32 25.39
N GLN A 73 9.17 -5.68 25.78
CA GLN A 73 9.48 -7.07 26.16
C GLN A 73 8.65 -7.56 27.35
N GLN A 74 8.23 -6.66 28.24
CA GLN A 74 7.38 -6.98 29.38
C GLN A 74 5.99 -7.41 28.94
N GLU A 75 5.51 -6.89 27.81
CA GLU A 75 4.18 -7.18 27.31
C GLU A 75 4.14 -8.40 26.38
N ILE A 76 5.13 -8.54 25.48
CA ILE A 76 5.11 -9.60 24.46
C ILE A 76 6.18 -10.68 24.69
N GLY A 77 7.06 -10.54 25.66
CA GLY A 77 8.13 -11.51 25.91
C GLY A 77 9.34 -11.34 25.01
N ARG A 78 10.43 -12.05 25.33
CA ARG A 78 11.70 -11.92 24.60
C ARG A 78 11.63 -12.46 23.18
N THR A 79 10.95 -13.59 23.04
CA THR A 79 10.83 -14.29 21.76
C THR A 79 10.06 -13.43 20.75
N LEU A 80 8.92 -12.86 21.14
CA LEU A 80 8.14 -12.03 20.22
C LEU A 80 8.80 -10.69 19.90
N VAL A 81 9.62 -10.11 20.79
CA VAL A 81 10.44 -8.94 20.43
C VAL A 81 11.38 -9.27 19.26
N GLN A 82 12.00 -10.45 19.25
CA GLN A 82 12.85 -10.86 18.12
C GLN A 82 12.05 -11.11 16.84
N VAL A 83 10.85 -11.68 16.98
CA VAL A 83 9.91 -11.84 15.86
C VAL A 83 9.50 -10.47 15.29
N ASN A 84 9.13 -9.50 16.13
CA ASN A 84 8.83 -8.12 15.72
C ASN A 84 10.03 -7.49 15.01
N ARG A 85 11.27 -7.67 15.51
CA ARG A 85 12.47 -7.18 14.84
C ARG A 85 12.72 -7.83 13.48
N ALA A 86 12.41 -9.11 13.32
CA ALA A 86 12.50 -9.81 12.03
C ALA A 86 11.47 -9.26 11.02
N PHE A 87 10.27 -8.96 11.49
CA PHE A 87 9.26 -8.27 10.69
C PHE A 87 9.67 -6.84 10.33
N CYS A 88 10.20 -6.09 11.29
CA CYS A 88 10.78 -4.76 11.05
C CYS A 88 11.84 -4.78 9.94
N ALA A 89 12.71 -5.80 9.95
CA ALA A 89 13.73 -6.00 8.92
C ALA A 89 13.10 -6.32 7.56
N SER A 90 12.11 -7.21 7.53
CA SER A 90 11.39 -7.56 6.30
C SER A 90 10.70 -6.35 5.69
N ASP A 91 10.02 -5.55 6.52
CA ASP A 91 9.34 -4.34 6.09
C ASP A 91 10.34 -3.30 5.57
N THR A 92 11.47 -3.13 6.26
CA THR A 92 12.50 -2.17 5.85
C THR A 92 13.16 -2.53 4.52
N ILE A 93 13.39 -3.81 4.26
CA ILE A 93 14.12 -4.28 3.07
C ILE A 93 13.19 -4.44 1.86
N LEU A 94 11.95 -4.87 2.08
CA LEU A 94 11.03 -5.20 0.99
C LEU A 94 9.85 -4.24 0.92
N TYR A 95 9.14 -4.07 2.04
CA TYR A 95 7.85 -3.41 2.01
C TYR A 95 7.95 -1.89 1.83
N ILE A 96 8.81 -1.22 2.60
CA ILE A 96 9.01 0.23 2.53
C ILE A 96 9.51 0.63 1.13
N PRO A 97 10.52 -0.03 0.52
CA PRO A 97 10.90 0.26 -0.86
C PRO A 97 9.75 0.09 -1.85
N LEU A 98 8.96 -0.98 -1.73
CA LEU A 98 7.78 -1.20 -2.56
C LEU A 98 6.75 -0.07 -2.41
N LEU A 99 6.49 0.37 -1.17
CA LEU A 99 5.58 1.47 -0.84
C LEU A 99 6.08 2.81 -1.41
N ILE A 100 7.39 3.06 -1.36
CA ILE A 100 8.04 4.23 -1.97
C ILE A 100 7.89 4.19 -3.49
N SER A 101 8.19 3.04 -4.12
CA SER A 101 8.02 2.86 -5.56
C SER A 101 6.56 3.09 -5.96
N SER A 102 5.62 2.44 -5.29
CA SER A 102 4.18 2.64 -5.49
C SER A 102 3.78 4.11 -5.44
N THR A 103 4.13 4.80 -4.34
CA THR A 103 3.80 6.23 -4.15
C THR A 103 4.42 7.11 -5.23
N TYR A 104 5.71 6.94 -5.50
CA TYR A 104 6.42 7.70 -6.53
C TYR A 104 5.79 7.50 -7.91
N GLY A 105 5.47 6.26 -8.25
CA GLY A 105 4.86 5.91 -9.51
C GLY A 105 3.44 6.47 -9.65
N LEU A 106 2.63 6.46 -8.58
CA LEU A 106 1.29 7.08 -8.58
C LEU A 106 1.37 8.60 -8.77
N LEU A 107 2.32 9.27 -8.11
CA LEU A 107 2.56 10.71 -8.28
C LEU A 107 3.01 11.07 -9.71
N ARG A 108 3.66 10.13 -10.39
CA ARG A 108 4.12 10.27 -11.79
C ARG A 108 3.18 9.64 -12.80
N ALA A 109 2.02 9.13 -12.37
CA ALA A 109 1.07 8.39 -13.20
C ALA A 109 1.72 7.31 -14.06
N LYS A 110 2.62 6.49 -13.48
CA LYS A 110 3.32 5.40 -14.20
C LYS A 110 2.61 4.06 -14.06
N ARG A 111 2.55 3.28 -15.14
CA ARG A 111 1.86 1.96 -15.20
C ARG A 111 2.32 0.98 -14.14
N TRP A 112 3.63 0.87 -13.95
CA TRP A 112 4.23 -0.07 -13.00
C TRP A 112 3.81 0.24 -11.55
N SER A 113 3.38 1.47 -11.26
CA SER A 113 2.90 1.86 -9.93
C SER A 113 1.63 1.14 -9.51
N LEU A 114 0.80 0.72 -10.46
CA LEU A 114 -0.45 -0.01 -10.18
C LEU A 114 -0.16 -1.38 -9.60
N ILE A 115 0.87 -2.07 -10.14
CA ILE A 115 1.32 -3.37 -9.62
C ILE A 115 1.94 -3.19 -8.24
N CYS A 116 2.80 -2.18 -8.05
CA CYS A 116 3.38 -1.88 -6.75
C CYS A 116 2.29 -1.53 -5.72
N THR A 117 1.27 -0.75 -6.12
CA THR A 117 0.13 -0.38 -5.27
C THR A 117 -0.68 -1.62 -4.88
N ALA A 118 -0.96 -2.50 -5.83
CA ALA A 118 -1.68 -3.76 -5.56
C ALA A 118 -0.89 -4.65 -4.58
N ALA A 119 0.42 -4.76 -4.79
CA ALA A 119 1.30 -5.54 -3.92
C ALA A 119 1.37 -4.92 -2.51
N SER A 120 1.53 -3.60 -2.39
CA SER A 120 1.51 -2.91 -1.09
C SER A 120 0.17 -3.05 -0.37
N ALA A 121 -0.95 -2.95 -1.10
CA ALA A 121 -2.30 -3.18 -0.57
C ALA A 121 -2.49 -4.62 -0.06
N GLY A 122 -1.96 -5.60 -0.80
CA GLY A 122 -1.93 -7.00 -0.37
C GLY A 122 -1.16 -7.19 0.94
N ILE A 123 0.01 -6.56 1.07
CA ILE A 123 0.80 -6.61 2.31
C ILE A 123 0.03 -5.96 3.47
N HIS A 124 -0.60 -4.79 3.28
CA HIS A 124 -1.44 -4.18 4.31
C HIS A 124 -2.53 -5.13 4.83
N SER A 125 -3.27 -5.77 3.92
CA SER A 125 -4.34 -6.71 4.29
C SER A 125 -3.79 -7.97 4.96
N TYR A 126 -2.72 -8.56 4.43
CA TYR A 126 -2.04 -9.72 5.01
C TYR A 126 -1.56 -9.44 6.44
N TRP A 127 -0.99 -8.25 6.66
CA TRP A 127 -0.49 -7.85 7.97
C TRP A 127 -1.55 -7.58 9.00
N ALA A 128 -2.56 -6.81 8.65
CA ALA A 128 -3.71 -6.63 9.51
C ALA A 128 -4.32 -7.99 9.91
N MET A 129 -4.45 -8.91 8.96
CA MET A 129 -4.99 -10.24 9.21
C MET A 129 -4.09 -11.08 10.12
N THR A 130 -2.77 -11.04 9.90
CA THR A 130 -1.83 -11.81 10.72
C THR A 130 -1.85 -11.31 12.17
N VAL A 131 -1.83 -9.99 12.39
CA VAL A 131 -1.95 -9.42 13.75
C VAL A 131 -3.27 -9.80 14.40
N ALA A 132 -4.39 -9.73 13.66
CA ALA A 132 -5.70 -10.14 14.18
C ALA A 132 -5.69 -11.61 14.65
N PHE A 133 -5.14 -12.52 13.86
CA PHE A 133 -5.05 -13.92 14.22
C PHE A 133 -4.01 -14.21 15.31
N MET A 134 -2.91 -13.45 15.38
CA MET A 134 -2.00 -13.51 16.52
C MET A 134 -2.74 -13.16 17.81
N PHE A 135 -3.60 -12.15 17.82
CA PHE A 135 -4.41 -11.83 19.00
C PHE A 135 -5.43 -12.90 19.36
N VAL A 136 -5.93 -13.67 18.39
CA VAL A 136 -6.83 -14.80 18.67
C VAL A 136 -6.03 -15.98 19.22
N PHE A 137 -4.99 -16.41 18.52
CA PHE A 137 -4.25 -17.62 18.87
C PHE A 137 -3.32 -17.45 20.07
N LEU A 138 -2.70 -16.29 20.26
CA LEU A 138 -1.82 -16.07 21.42
C LEU A 138 -2.60 -15.74 22.69
N ALA A 139 -3.85 -15.29 22.58
CA ALA A 139 -4.70 -15.01 23.75
C ALA A 139 -5.13 -16.28 24.50
N ASP A 140 -5.29 -17.39 23.80
CA ASP A 140 -5.84 -18.64 24.37
C ASP A 140 -4.75 -19.65 24.79
N ASN A 141 -3.47 -19.37 24.53
CA ASN A 141 -2.38 -20.35 24.63
C ASN A 141 -1.50 -20.27 25.90
N ASP A 142 -1.93 -19.57 26.96
CA ASP A 142 -1.22 -19.46 28.26
C ASP A 142 0.29 -19.25 28.11
N ILE A 143 0.71 -18.40 27.17
CA ILE A 143 2.11 -18.05 26.99
C ILE A 143 2.48 -17.14 28.16
N GLU A 144 3.22 -17.67 29.15
CA GLU A 144 3.57 -16.95 30.40
C GLU A 144 4.20 -15.56 30.16
N GLU A 145 4.86 -15.37 29.01
CA GLU A 145 5.48 -14.09 28.63
C GLU A 145 4.56 -13.12 27.87
N TYR A 146 3.39 -13.55 27.39
CA TYR A 146 2.48 -12.72 26.58
C TYR A 146 1.36 -12.15 27.45
N THR A 147 1.57 -10.93 27.92
CA THR A 147 0.61 -10.17 28.74
C THR A 147 0.03 -8.96 28.00
N TYR A 148 0.34 -8.83 26.70
CA TYR A 148 -0.03 -7.65 25.92
C TYR A 148 -1.55 -7.43 25.95
N PRO A 149 -2.00 -6.28 26.47
CA PRO A 149 -3.41 -5.93 26.44
C PRO A 149 -3.87 -5.86 24.98
N ARG A 150 -5.16 -6.04 24.72
CA ARG A 150 -5.74 -5.89 23.37
C ARG A 150 -6.43 -4.53 23.26
N PRO A 151 -5.67 -3.41 23.18
CA PRO A 151 -6.25 -2.08 23.16
C PRO A 151 -7.12 -1.89 21.92
N VAL A 152 -8.24 -1.19 22.11
CA VAL A 152 -9.17 -0.87 21.01
C VAL A 152 -8.48 -0.13 19.87
N GLN A 153 -7.45 0.66 20.20
CA GLN A 153 -6.65 1.43 19.25
C GLN A 153 -5.95 0.51 18.24
N VAL A 154 -5.40 -0.63 18.67
CA VAL A 154 -4.73 -1.57 17.76
C VAL A 154 -5.75 -2.29 16.89
N TRP A 155 -6.92 -2.64 17.41
CA TRP A 155 -8.02 -3.18 16.60
C TRP A 155 -8.50 -2.18 15.54
N CYS A 156 -8.63 -0.91 15.89
CA CYS A 156 -8.95 0.14 14.93
C CYS A 156 -7.89 0.23 13.82
N PHE A 157 -6.61 0.16 14.18
CA PHE A 157 -5.50 0.18 13.22
C PHE A 157 -5.54 -1.03 12.29
N VAL A 158 -5.72 -2.24 12.84
CA VAL A 158 -5.85 -3.50 12.10
C VAL A 158 -7.03 -3.43 11.13
N CYS A 159 -8.23 -3.09 11.62
CA CYS A 159 -9.42 -2.98 10.79
C CYS A 159 -9.25 -1.94 9.67
N PHE A 160 -8.66 -0.79 9.98
CA PHE A 160 -8.39 0.25 9.00
C PHE A 160 -7.51 -0.27 7.86
N TYR A 161 -6.35 -0.86 8.15
CA TYR A 161 -5.43 -1.34 7.12
C TYR A 161 -5.96 -2.56 6.36
N LEU A 162 -6.76 -3.42 7.00
CA LEU A 162 -7.43 -4.52 6.32
C LEU A 162 -8.43 -4.00 5.27
N VAL A 163 -9.35 -3.14 5.70
CA VAL A 163 -10.40 -2.56 4.82
C VAL A 163 -9.76 -1.70 3.74
N TYR A 164 -8.76 -0.89 4.10
CA TYR A 164 -8.02 -0.08 3.14
C TYR A 164 -7.36 -0.95 2.06
N GLY A 165 -6.59 -1.98 2.43
CA GLY A 165 -5.93 -2.84 1.45
C GLY A 165 -6.91 -3.52 0.49
N ILE A 166 -8.03 -4.04 1.02
CA ILE A 166 -9.09 -4.64 0.20
C ILE A 166 -9.71 -3.60 -0.75
N ALA A 167 -10.05 -2.42 -0.24
CA ALA A 167 -10.66 -1.35 -1.02
C ALA A 167 -9.72 -0.86 -2.15
N VAL A 168 -8.41 -0.77 -1.89
CA VAL A 168 -7.42 -0.44 -2.92
C VAL A 168 -7.36 -1.50 -4.00
N MET A 169 -7.30 -2.78 -3.64
CA MET A 169 -7.30 -3.87 -4.62
C MET A 169 -8.59 -3.87 -5.46
N MET A 170 -9.75 -3.66 -4.85
CA MET A 170 -11.03 -3.55 -5.56
C MET A 170 -11.05 -2.35 -6.51
N PHE A 171 -10.54 -1.20 -6.08
CA PHE A 171 -10.43 -0.01 -6.92
C PHE A 171 -9.52 -0.24 -8.13
N LEU A 172 -8.33 -0.82 -7.91
CA LEU A 172 -7.42 -1.15 -9.00
C LEU A 172 -8.03 -2.15 -9.97
N TYR A 173 -8.74 -3.16 -9.48
CA TYR A 173 -9.43 -4.13 -10.32
C TYR A 173 -10.52 -3.46 -11.18
N GLN A 174 -11.37 -2.63 -10.57
CA GLN A 174 -12.48 -1.96 -11.25
C GLN A 174 -12.01 -0.96 -12.33
N TYR A 175 -10.91 -0.26 -12.07
CA TYR A 175 -10.42 0.83 -12.93
C TYR A 175 -9.12 0.48 -13.67
N TRP A 176 -8.75 -0.81 -13.73
CA TRP A 176 -7.46 -1.25 -14.27
C TRP A 176 -7.21 -0.75 -15.69
N SER A 177 -8.19 -0.93 -16.59
CA SER A 177 -8.07 -0.53 -18.00
C SER A 177 -7.83 0.97 -18.14
N ILE A 178 -8.63 1.78 -17.45
CA ILE A 178 -8.53 3.25 -17.42
C ILE A 178 -7.15 3.66 -16.90
N LEU A 179 -6.74 3.10 -15.75
CA LEU A 179 -5.48 3.42 -15.10
C LEU A 179 -4.28 3.07 -15.98
N VAL A 180 -4.33 1.95 -16.71
CA VAL A 180 -3.28 1.54 -17.66
C VAL A 180 -3.23 2.47 -18.87
N VAL A 181 -4.37 2.81 -19.47
CA VAL A 181 -4.41 3.71 -20.64
C VAL A 181 -3.86 5.09 -20.25
N SER A 182 -4.33 5.65 -19.15
CA SER A 182 -3.93 6.98 -18.69
C SER A 182 -2.46 7.11 -18.30
N SER A 183 -1.85 6.00 -17.87
CA SER A 183 -0.44 5.97 -17.47
C SER A 183 0.50 5.64 -18.64
N GLY A 184 -0.02 5.58 -19.87
CA GLY A 184 0.70 5.26 -21.11
C GLY A 184 1.53 6.37 -21.74
N GLY A 185 1.76 7.49 -21.04
CA GLY A 185 2.74 8.49 -21.45
C GLY A 185 4.16 8.06 -21.07
N GLU A 186 4.81 7.35 -22.00
CA GLU A 186 6.22 6.90 -22.04
C GLU A 186 6.80 6.27 -20.76
#